data_AF-A0A835L6R3-F1
#
_entry.id   AF-A0A835L6R3-F1
#
_cell.length_a   1.000
_cell.length_b   1.000
_cell.length_c   1.000
_cell.angle_alpha   90.00
_cell.angle_beta   90.00
_cell.angle_gamma   90.00
#
_symmetry.space_group_name_H-M   'P 1'
#
loop_
_entity.id
_entity.type
_entity.pdbx_description
1 polymer ?
#
loop_
_entity_poly.entity_id
_entity_poly.type
_entity_poly.pdbx_seq_one_letter_code
_entity_poly.pdbx_strand_id
1 'polypeptide(L)'
;MYRGLPPRVPHKPSSASGPVKYNDPHVKAHVLLQAHLSRMQLPAELQADTALVLAKAIRLIQACVDVVSSSGWLSPAVAAMELAQMVTQAMWAKDSYLRQLPHFTADLVHRCSEKGVETVFDVMELEDNARAKLLQLSPTEMADVARFCNRYPNVELTYEVVNERHLRAGKPVVVEVSLEREDDIAGPVIAPFFPQKREEGWWVVIGDPKTNTLLSIKRVSLARTAKVRLDFVCGAPGRHTYTLYFMSDAYLGADQEYRFTAEVAEAASDSSDSE
;
A
#
# COMPACT_ATOMS: atom_id res chain seq x y z
N MET A 1 -9.31 -16.04 28.33
CA MET A 1 -10.33 -15.96 27.26
C MET A 1 -9.78 -15.79 25.84
N TYR A 2 -8.48 -15.55 25.59
CA TYR A 2 -7.94 -15.49 24.20
C TYR A 2 -7.32 -16.81 23.68
N ARG A 3 -7.05 -17.79 24.55
CA ARG A 3 -6.35 -19.04 24.20
C ARG A 3 -7.06 -19.90 23.14
N GLY A 4 -8.33 -19.62 22.83
CA GLY A 4 -9.09 -20.29 21.76
C GLY A 4 -8.99 -19.63 20.38
N LEU A 5 -8.38 -18.44 20.26
CA LEU A 5 -8.17 -17.74 18.98
C LEU A 5 -6.99 -18.27 18.14
N PRO A 6 -5.83 -18.66 18.71
CA PRO A 6 -4.65 -19.09 17.95
C PRO A 6 -4.90 -20.19 16.90
N PRO A 7 -5.78 -21.19 17.12
CA PRO A 7 -6.08 -22.19 16.09
C PRO A 7 -6.87 -21.66 14.89
N ARG A 8 -7.51 -20.48 15.03
CA ARG A 8 -8.42 -19.89 14.03
C ARG A 8 -7.74 -18.87 13.12
N VAL A 9 -6.57 -18.37 13.50
CA VAL A 9 -5.83 -17.37 12.71
C VAL A 9 -4.98 -18.03 11.62
N PRO A 10 -4.78 -17.38 10.46
CA PRO A 10 -4.07 -17.98 9.33
C PRO A 10 -2.62 -18.39 9.65
N HIS A 11 -1.90 -17.56 10.41
CA HIS A 11 -0.51 -17.79 10.78
C HIS A 11 -0.42 -18.14 12.27
N LYS A 12 -0.23 -19.42 12.56
CA LYS A 12 -0.13 -19.89 13.95
C LYS A 12 1.09 -19.25 14.62
N PRO A 13 0.96 -18.77 15.88
CA PRO A 13 2.09 -18.26 16.61
C PRO A 13 3.21 -19.30 16.68
N SER A 14 4.43 -18.88 16.43
CA SER A 14 5.64 -19.69 16.56
C SER A 14 6.62 -19.03 17.53
N SER A 15 7.51 -19.82 18.12
CA SER A 15 8.53 -19.36 19.04
C SER A 15 9.86 -20.02 18.66
N ALA A 16 10.91 -19.22 18.50
CA ALA A 16 12.24 -19.70 18.16
C ALA A 16 12.93 -20.44 19.33
N SER A 17 12.48 -20.20 20.57
CA SER A 17 13.16 -20.64 21.79
C SER A 17 12.29 -21.54 22.68
N GLY A 18 11.47 -22.42 22.07
CA GLY A 18 10.65 -23.41 22.79
C GLY A 18 9.14 -23.22 22.60
N PRO A 19 8.28 -23.77 23.50
CA PRO A 19 6.84 -23.78 23.32
C PRO A 19 6.25 -22.36 23.33
N VAL A 20 5.18 -22.16 22.56
CA VAL A 20 4.46 -20.89 22.47
C VAL A 20 3.88 -20.51 23.85
N LYS A 21 4.26 -19.34 24.34
CA LYS A 21 3.81 -18.80 25.62
C LYS A 21 2.54 -17.97 25.43
N TYR A 22 1.37 -18.55 25.66
CA TYR A 22 0.07 -17.85 25.61
C TYR A 22 -0.22 -16.97 26.85
N ASN A 23 0.81 -16.42 27.45
CA ASN A 23 0.76 -15.29 28.37
C ASN A 23 1.67 -14.14 27.90
N ASP A 24 2.40 -14.33 26.80
CA ASP A 24 3.24 -13.32 26.18
C ASP A 24 2.36 -12.26 25.48
N PRO A 25 2.50 -10.96 25.82
CA PRO A 25 1.77 -9.88 25.16
C PRO A 25 2.07 -9.79 23.65
N HIS A 26 3.25 -10.17 23.19
CA HIS A 26 3.59 -10.18 21.76
C HIS A 26 2.77 -11.22 21.00
N VAL A 27 2.63 -12.43 21.56
CA VAL A 27 1.78 -13.48 20.99
C VAL A 27 0.32 -13.03 20.95
N LYS A 28 -0.16 -12.37 22.02
CA LYS A 28 -1.53 -11.82 22.06
C LYS A 28 -1.73 -10.78 20.96
N ALA A 29 -0.85 -9.78 20.87
CA ALA A 29 -0.94 -8.71 19.86
C ALA A 29 -0.89 -9.28 18.43
N HIS A 30 -0.02 -10.25 18.17
CA HIS A 30 0.07 -10.92 16.87
C HIS A 30 -1.24 -11.62 16.49
N VAL A 31 -1.84 -12.38 17.41
CA VAL A 31 -3.13 -13.06 17.18
C VAL A 31 -4.27 -12.05 16.99
N LEU A 32 -4.30 -10.96 17.76
CA LEU A 32 -5.33 -9.92 17.63
C LEU A 32 -5.23 -9.17 16.29
N LEU A 33 -4.01 -8.86 15.83
CA LEU A 33 -3.80 -8.28 14.49
C LEU A 33 -4.32 -9.20 13.39
N GLN A 34 -4.02 -10.50 13.46
CA GLN A 34 -4.55 -11.45 12.48
C GLN A 34 -6.08 -11.60 12.56
N ALA A 35 -6.65 -11.58 13.76
CA ALA A 35 -8.09 -11.59 13.94
C ALA A 35 -8.76 -10.35 13.31
N HIS A 36 -8.12 -9.19 13.43
CA HIS A 36 -8.53 -7.93 12.77
C HIS A 36 -8.47 -8.05 11.25
N LEU A 37 -7.35 -8.49 10.68
CA LEU A 37 -7.19 -8.68 9.23
C LEU A 37 -8.21 -9.68 8.65
N SER A 38 -8.63 -10.67 9.46
CA SER A 38 -9.67 -11.63 9.07
C SER A 38 -11.10 -11.18 9.39
N ARG A 39 -11.29 -9.99 9.98
CA ARG A 39 -12.57 -9.47 10.50
C ARG A 39 -13.32 -10.45 11.40
N MET A 40 -12.60 -11.15 12.27
CA MET A 40 -13.21 -12.08 13.22
C MET A 40 -14.01 -11.33 14.29
N GLN A 41 -15.19 -11.84 14.61
CA GLN A 41 -15.96 -11.33 15.75
C GLN A 41 -15.29 -11.74 17.06
N LEU A 42 -14.96 -10.75 17.88
CA LEU A 42 -14.27 -10.92 19.16
C LEU A 42 -15.16 -10.44 20.32
N PRO A 43 -15.02 -11.00 21.54
CA PRO A 43 -15.62 -10.43 22.74
C PRO A 43 -15.15 -8.99 22.97
N ALA A 44 -15.99 -8.16 23.59
CA ALA A 44 -15.75 -6.73 23.79
C ALA A 44 -14.38 -6.40 24.42
N GLU A 45 -13.94 -7.20 25.40
CA GLU A 45 -12.62 -7.04 26.04
C GLU A 45 -11.46 -7.18 25.04
N LEU A 46 -11.53 -8.19 24.17
CA LEU A 46 -10.50 -8.42 23.16
C LEU A 46 -10.59 -7.42 22.01
N GLN A 47 -11.79 -6.91 21.71
CA GLN A 47 -11.95 -5.82 20.74
C GLN A 47 -11.33 -4.51 21.26
N ALA A 48 -11.48 -4.20 22.55
CA ALA A 48 -10.82 -3.08 23.20
C ALA A 48 -9.28 -3.23 23.15
N ASP A 49 -8.77 -4.43 23.43
CA ASP A 49 -7.34 -4.73 23.28
C ASP A 49 -6.85 -4.56 21.83
N THR A 50 -7.62 -5.06 20.85
CA THR A 50 -7.30 -4.89 19.43
C THR A 50 -7.23 -3.41 19.06
N ALA A 51 -8.16 -2.58 19.52
CA ALA A 51 -8.14 -1.13 19.26
C ALA A 51 -6.85 -0.46 19.81
N LEU A 52 -6.38 -0.87 21.00
CA LEU A 52 -5.12 -0.39 21.57
C LEU A 52 -3.89 -0.80 20.74
N VAL A 53 -3.91 -1.99 20.15
CA VAL A 53 -2.84 -2.46 19.24
C VAL A 53 -2.87 -1.66 17.94
N LEU A 54 -4.04 -1.54 17.31
CA LEU A 54 -4.22 -0.82 16.03
C LEU A 54 -3.84 0.65 16.13
N ALA A 55 -4.16 1.32 17.24
CA ALA A 55 -3.79 2.71 17.51
C ALA A 55 -2.28 2.99 17.44
N LYS A 56 -1.44 1.95 17.56
CA LYS A 56 0.02 2.04 17.49
C LYS A 56 0.62 1.38 16.24
N ALA A 57 -0.13 0.49 15.60
CA ALA A 57 0.35 -0.38 14.52
C ALA A 57 0.90 0.42 13.34
N ILE A 58 0.16 1.43 12.86
CA ILE A 58 0.55 2.21 11.67
C ILE A 58 1.90 2.90 11.84
N ARG A 59 2.17 3.51 13.00
CA ARG A 59 3.46 4.17 13.26
C ARG A 59 4.62 3.17 13.30
N LEU A 60 4.39 1.97 13.84
CA LEU A 60 5.39 0.91 13.85
C LEU A 60 5.66 0.38 12.44
N ILE A 61 4.61 0.20 11.63
CA ILE A 61 4.74 -0.24 10.23
C ILE A 61 5.51 0.81 9.42
N GLN A 62 5.22 2.10 9.59
CA GLN A 62 5.97 3.18 8.94
C GLN A 62 7.45 3.17 9.36
N ALA A 63 7.76 2.95 10.64
CA ALA A 63 9.13 2.78 11.09
C ALA A 63 9.80 1.54 10.47
N CYS A 64 9.06 0.45 10.27
CA CYS A 64 9.57 -0.71 9.53
C CYS A 64 9.91 -0.34 8.08
N VAL A 65 9.04 0.40 7.38
CA VAL A 65 9.30 0.93 6.03
C VAL A 65 10.61 1.71 6.01
N ASP A 66 10.79 2.66 6.94
CA ASP A 66 11.99 3.50 7.01
C ASP A 66 13.28 2.67 7.23
N VAL A 67 13.22 1.64 8.08
CA VAL A 67 14.37 0.76 8.34
C VAL A 67 14.73 -0.09 7.12
N VAL A 68 13.75 -0.73 6.50
CA VAL A 68 14.01 -1.62 5.35
C VAL A 68 14.39 -0.82 4.10
N SER A 69 13.84 0.38 3.91
CA SER A 69 14.21 1.26 2.81
C SER A 69 15.61 1.84 3.00
N SER A 70 15.99 2.22 4.22
CA SER A 70 17.37 2.65 4.54
C SER A 70 18.39 1.52 4.33
N SER A 71 17.95 0.26 4.44
CA SER A 71 18.76 -0.93 4.15
C SER A 71 18.80 -1.26 2.65
N GLY A 72 18.07 -0.52 1.81
CA GLY A 72 18.00 -0.75 0.37
C GLY A 72 17.20 -1.99 -0.03
N TRP A 73 16.31 -2.52 0.81
CA TRP A 73 15.55 -3.75 0.50
C TRP A 73 14.18 -3.44 -0.08
N LEU A 74 13.96 -3.80 -1.35
CA LEU A 74 12.73 -3.43 -2.06
C LEU A 74 11.50 -4.24 -1.59
N SER A 75 11.53 -5.57 -1.71
CA SER A 75 10.38 -6.42 -1.37
C SER A 75 9.90 -6.23 0.08
N PRO A 76 10.77 -6.18 1.10
CA PRO A 76 10.32 -5.90 2.48
C PRO A 76 9.71 -4.51 2.65
N ALA A 77 10.20 -3.49 1.91
CA ALA A 77 9.63 -2.15 1.95
C ALA A 77 8.21 -2.13 1.38
N VAL A 78 8.03 -2.69 0.19
CA VAL A 78 6.72 -2.80 -0.48
C VAL A 78 5.75 -3.60 0.38
N ALA A 79 6.17 -4.75 0.91
CA ALA A 79 5.34 -5.56 1.80
C ALA A 79 4.94 -4.83 3.10
N ALA A 80 5.81 -3.98 3.64
CA ALA A 80 5.47 -3.15 4.81
C ALA A 80 4.47 -2.04 4.46
N MET A 81 4.54 -1.47 3.25
CA MET A 81 3.54 -0.50 2.76
C MET A 81 2.17 -1.18 2.59
N GLU A 82 2.13 -2.34 1.94
CA GLU A 82 0.92 -3.17 1.81
C GLU A 82 0.34 -3.55 3.18
N LEU A 83 1.18 -3.88 4.15
CA LEU A 83 0.73 -4.16 5.51
C LEU A 83 0.02 -2.97 6.16
N ALA A 84 0.45 -1.73 5.87
CA ALA A 84 -0.25 -0.53 6.34
C ALA A 84 -1.67 -0.44 5.76
N GLN A 85 -1.83 -0.74 4.47
CA GLN A 85 -3.13 -0.77 3.80
C GLN A 85 -4.02 -1.88 4.38
N MET A 86 -3.49 -3.11 4.51
CA MET A 86 -4.15 -4.28 5.09
C MET A 86 -4.70 -3.98 6.50
N VAL A 87 -3.86 -3.39 7.37
CA VAL A 87 -4.25 -3.02 8.74
C VAL A 87 -5.32 -1.94 8.75
N THR A 88 -5.26 -0.99 7.82
CA THR A 88 -6.25 0.10 7.71
C THR A 88 -7.60 -0.44 7.27
N GLN A 89 -7.64 -1.27 6.23
CA GLN A 89 -8.87 -1.79 5.64
C GLN A 89 -9.35 -3.10 6.26
N ALA A 90 -8.63 -3.62 7.25
CA ALA A 90 -8.93 -4.87 7.95
C ALA A 90 -9.14 -6.04 6.97
N MET A 91 -8.15 -6.29 6.13
CA MET A 91 -8.17 -7.36 5.12
C MET A 91 -6.78 -7.86 4.80
N TRP A 92 -6.70 -9.08 4.24
CA TRP A 92 -5.43 -9.64 3.77
C TRP A 92 -5.10 -9.17 2.35
N ALA A 93 -3.82 -9.14 1.98
CA ALA A 93 -3.38 -8.77 0.62
C ALA A 93 -3.99 -9.64 -0.49
N LYS A 94 -4.32 -10.90 -0.18
CA LYS A 94 -4.95 -11.86 -1.11
C LYS A 94 -6.48 -11.78 -1.15
N ASP A 95 -7.09 -10.97 -0.29
CA ASP A 95 -8.54 -10.78 -0.31
C ASP A 95 -8.92 -9.88 -1.49
N SER A 96 -10.14 -10.01 -2.00
CA SER A 96 -10.65 -9.10 -3.04
C SER A 96 -10.64 -7.65 -2.55
N TYR A 97 -10.18 -6.72 -3.40
CA TYR A 97 -10.19 -5.28 -3.13
C TYR A 97 -11.58 -4.73 -2.83
N LEU A 98 -12.63 -5.38 -3.35
CA LEU A 98 -14.03 -5.03 -3.09
C LEU A 98 -14.42 -5.20 -1.62
N ARG A 99 -13.68 -5.96 -0.83
CA ARG A 99 -13.93 -6.15 0.61
C ARG A 99 -13.77 -4.83 1.40
N GLN A 100 -13.10 -3.83 0.83
CA GLN A 100 -12.99 -2.48 1.41
C GLN A 100 -14.33 -1.74 1.41
N LEU A 101 -15.21 -2.03 0.43
CA LEU A 101 -16.49 -1.35 0.28
C LEU A 101 -17.44 -1.68 1.44
N PRO A 102 -18.19 -0.69 1.96
CA PRO A 102 -19.25 -0.94 2.93
C PRO A 102 -20.24 -1.97 2.41
N HIS A 103 -20.75 -2.84 3.29
CA HIS A 103 -21.80 -3.83 2.99
C HIS A 103 -21.40 -4.95 2.01
N PHE A 104 -20.13 -5.03 1.60
CA PHE A 104 -19.63 -6.12 0.76
C PHE A 104 -19.38 -7.40 1.57
N THR A 105 -20.34 -8.33 1.49
CA THR A 105 -20.23 -9.70 2.01
C THR A 105 -19.43 -10.59 1.08
N ALA A 106 -19.00 -11.77 1.57
CA ALA A 106 -18.29 -12.75 0.74
C ALA A 106 -19.12 -13.19 -0.49
N ASP A 107 -20.44 -13.36 -0.31
CA ASP A 107 -21.35 -13.73 -1.40
C ASP A 107 -21.48 -12.61 -2.45
N LEU A 108 -21.51 -11.35 -2.01
CA LEU A 108 -21.56 -10.22 -2.93
C LEU A 108 -20.25 -10.08 -3.71
N VAL A 109 -19.10 -10.24 -3.04
CA VAL A 109 -17.78 -10.27 -3.70
C VAL A 109 -17.71 -11.38 -4.74
N HIS A 110 -18.18 -12.58 -4.40
CA HIS A 110 -18.21 -13.71 -5.33
C HIS A 110 -19.07 -13.40 -6.57
N ARG A 111 -20.27 -12.86 -6.38
CA ARG A 111 -21.16 -12.44 -7.46
C ARG A 111 -20.53 -11.37 -8.37
N CYS A 112 -19.78 -10.43 -7.79
CA CYS A 112 -19.06 -9.41 -8.57
C CYS A 112 -17.97 -10.07 -9.44
N SER A 113 -17.19 -10.99 -8.86
CA SER A 113 -16.16 -11.73 -9.58
C SER A 113 -16.73 -12.58 -10.73
N GLU A 114 -17.89 -13.22 -10.56
CA GLU A 114 -18.59 -13.94 -11.66
C GLU A 114 -18.99 -13.03 -12.84
N LYS A 115 -19.04 -11.72 -12.62
CA LYS A 115 -19.31 -10.70 -13.64
C LYS A 115 -18.07 -9.97 -14.13
N GLY A 116 -16.88 -10.37 -13.69
CA GLY A 116 -15.62 -9.72 -14.04
C GLY A 116 -15.40 -8.37 -13.35
N VAL A 117 -16.09 -8.12 -12.23
CA VAL A 117 -15.92 -6.93 -11.41
C VAL A 117 -15.03 -7.31 -10.22
N GLU A 118 -13.78 -6.87 -10.23
CA GLU A 118 -12.74 -7.28 -9.28
C GLU A 118 -12.16 -6.10 -8.48
N THR A 119 -12.21 -4.89 -9.02
CA THR A 119 -11.63 -3.67 -8.43
C THR A 119 -12.70 -2.63 -8.07
N VAL A 120 -12.32 -1.65 -7.23
CA VAL A 120 -13.20 -0.52 -6.90
C VAL A 120 -13.50 0.32 -8.14
N PHE A 121 -12.53 0.47 -9.05
CA PHE A 121 -12.72 1.16 -10.33
C PHE A 121 -13.77 0.47 -11.19
N ASP A 122 -13.76 -0.87 -11.27
CA ASP A 122 -14.78 -1.62 -12.03
C ASP A 122 -16.20 -1.32 -11.51
N VAL A 123 -16.37 -1.21 -10.19
CA VAL A 123 -17.67 -0.86 -9.57
C VAL A 123 -18.08 0.58 -9.90
N MET A 124 -17.12 1.50 -10.01
CA MET A 124 -17.35 2.90 -10.39
C MET A 124 -17.79 3.02 -11.85
N GLU A 125 -17.21 2.21 -12.73
CA GLU A 125 -17.48 2.19 -14.17
C GLU A 125 -18.81 1.52 -14.55
N LEU A 126 -19.40 0.71 -13.67
CA LEU A 126 -20.72 0.13 -13.90
C LEU A 126 -21.79 1.21 -14.05
N GLU A 127 -22.60 1.08 -15.11
CA GLU A 127 -23.83 1.86 -15.27
C GLU A 127 -24.78 1.65 -14.08
N ASP A 128 -25.53 2.69 -13.71
CA ASP A 128 -26.41 2.70 -12.53
C ASP A 128 -27.35 1.49 -12.45
N ASN A 129 -27.99 1.12 -13.57
CA ASN A 129 -28.91 -0.03 -13.62
C ASN A 129 -28.17 -1.36 -13.43
N ALA A 130 -26.99 -1.51 -14.03
CA ALA A 130 -26.17 -2.71 -13.90
C ALA A 130 -25.63 -2.84 -12.47
N ARG A 131 -25.14 -1.74 -11.90
CA ARG A 131 -24.66 -1.63 -10.52
C ARG A 131 -25.75 -1.99 -9.51
N ALA A 132 -26.94 -1.38 -9.62
CA ALA A 132 -28.05 -1.67 -8.73
C ALA A 132 -28.48 -3.15 -8.79
N LYS A 133 -28.56 -3.72 -10.00
CA LYS A 133 -28.92 -5.13 -10.21
C LYS A 133 -27.86 -6.11 -9.70
N LEU A 134 -26.58 -5.76 -9.81
CA LEU A 134 -25.47 -6.59 -9.34
C LEU A 134 -25.38 -6.57 -7.81
N LEU A 135 -25.34 -5.36 -7.24
CA LEU A 135 -25.11 -5.17 -5.81
C LEU A 135 -26.32 -5.55 -4.96
N GLN A 136 -27.54 -5.27 -5.44
CA GLN A 136 -28.80 -5.56 -4.74
C GLN A 136 -28.85 -4.99 -3.31
N LEU A 137 -28.17 -3.86 -3.10
CA LEU A 137 -28.16 -3.14 -1.83
C LEU A 137 -29.35 -2.17 -1.74
N SER A 138 -29.76 -1.86 -0.52
CA SER A 138 -30.75 -0.81 -0.28
C SER A 138 -30.22 0.58 -0.70
N PRO A 139 -31.10 1.58 -0.89
CA PRO A 139 -30.66 2.94 -1.26
C PRO A 139 -29.66 3.55 -0.27
N THR A 140 -29.81 3.28 1.03
CA THR A 140 -28.91 3.77 2.07
C THR A 140 -27.54 3.11 1.97
N GLU A 141 -27.50 1.79 1.80
CA GLU A 141 -26.25 1.04 1.64
C GLU A 141 -25.53 1.43 0.34
N MET A 142 -26.28 1.66 -0.74
CA MET A 142 -25.73 2.16 -2.00
C MET A 142 -25.13 3.56 -1.84
N ALA A 143 -25.74 4.43 -1.02
CA ALA A 143 -25.17 5.74 -0.71
C ALA A 143 -23.84 5.63 0.07
N ASP A 144 -23.71 4.67 0.99
CA ASP A 144 -22.45 4.40 1.68
C ASP A 144 -21.35 3.91 0.71
N VAL A 145 -21.71 3.03 -0.23
CA VAL A 145 -20.81 2.56 -1.29
C VAL A 145 -20.38 3.72 -2.18
N ALA A 146 -21.32 4.54 -2.65
CA ALA A 146 -21.02 5.72 -3.47
C ALA A 146 -20.09 6.70 -2.73
N ARG A 147 -20.33 6.92 -1.43
CA ARG A 147 -19.46 7.74 -0.58
C ARG A 147 -18.04 7.19 -0.49
N PHE A 148 -17.89 5.86 -0.39
CA PHE A 148 -16.57 5.22 -0.42
C PHE A 148 -15.90 5.42 -1.78
N CYS A 149 -16.59 5.14 -2.89
CA CYS A 149 -16.06 5.29 -4.24
C CYS A 149 -15.59 6.74 -4.51
N ASN A 150 -16.38 7.74 -4.12
CA ASN A 150 -16.02 9.16 -4.26
C ASN A 150 -14.84 9.58 -3.36
N ARG A 151 -14.44 8.76 -2.38
CA ARG A 151 -13.27 8.99 -1.52
C ARG A 151 -12.08 8.13 -1.93
N TYR A 152 -12.32 7.10 -2.73
CA TYR A 152 -11.28 6.17 -3.12
C TYR A 152 -10.29 6.90 -4.04
N PRO A 153 -8.97 6.73 -3.87
CA PRO A 153 -8.02 7.57 -4.59
C PRO A 153 -8.01 7.29 -6.09
N ASN A 154 -8.31 8.33 -6.87
CA ASN A 154 -8.03 8.40 -8.30
C ASN A 154 -6.95 9.47 -8.55
N VAL A 155 -5.72 9.00 -8.82
CA VAL A 155 -4.53 9.86 -8.93
C VAL A 155 -3.81 9.51 -10.21
N GLU A 156 -3.66 10.51 -11.08
CA GLU A 156 -2.79 10.42 -12.25
C GLU A 156 -1.33 10.65 -11.84
N LEU A 157 -0.45 9.75 -12.27
CA LEU A 157 0.98 9.86 -12.11
C LEU A 157 1.64 10.06 -13.48
N THR A 158 2.40 11.15 -13.59
CA THR A 158 3.33 11.35 -14.71
C THR A 158 4.76 11.46 -14.17
N TYR A 159 5.74 11.01 -14.95
CA TYR A 159 7.15 11.11 -14.55
C TYR A 159 8.05 11.42 -15.75
N GLU A 160 9.19 12.03 -15.45
CA GLU A 160 10.27 12.27 -16.42
C GLU A 160 11.65 11.98 -15.80
N VAL A 161 12.54 11.40 -16.62
CA VAL A 161 13.95 11.23 -16.24
C VAL A 161 14.71 12.46 -16.73
N VAL A 162 15.19 13.28 -15.79
CA VAL A 162 15.85 14.54 -16.11
C VAL A 162 17.17 14.25 -16.83
N ASN A 163 17.37 14.89 -17.99
CA ASN A 163 18.53 14.69 -18.85
C ASN A 163 18.78 13.22 -19.26
N GLU A 164 17.71 12.46 -19.55
CA GLU A 164 17.76 11.02 -19.89
C GLU A 164 18.84 10.64 -20.92
N ARG A 165 19.13 11.52 -21.90
CA ARG A 165 20.15 11.26 -22.95
C ARG A 165 21.60 11.45 -22.50
N HIS A 166 21.82 12.04 -21.33
CA HIS A 166 23.14 12.44 -20.83
C HIS A 166 23.46 11.80 -19.47
N LEU A 167 22.84 10.66 -19.16
CA LEU A 167 23.13 9.92 -17.94
C LEU A 167 24.55 9.34 -17.99
N ARG A 168 25.22 9.33 -16.83
CA ARG A 168 26.61 8.91 -16.66
C ARG A 168 26.75 8.07 -15.40
N ALA A 169 27.52 6.99 -15.47
CA ALA A 169 27.78 6.13 -14.33
C ALA A 169 28.41 6.93 -13.18
N GLY A 170 27.95 6.68 -11.95
CA GLY A 170 28.40 7.38 -10.75
C GLY A 170 27.84 8.79 -10.55
N LYS A 171 27.05 9.32 -11.50
CA LYS A 171 26.32 10.59 -11.33
C LYS A 171 24.86 10.32 -10.93
N PRO A 172 24.21 11.27 -10.23
CA PRO A 172 22.80 11.13 -9.87
C PRO A 172 21.90 11.05 -11.10
N VAL A 173 21.07 10.02 -11.15
CA VAL A 173 19.89 9.93 -12.03
C VAL A 173 18.74 10.56 -11.26
N VAL A 174 18.08 11.54 -11.87
CA VAL A 174 16.97 12.28 -11.25
C VAL A 174 15.69 11.96 -11.99
N VAL A 175 14.65 11.61 -11.23
CA VAL A 175 13.30 11.37 -11.73
C VAL A 175 12.36 12.38 -11.09
N GLU A 176 11.68 13.18 -11.89
CA GLU A 176 10.64 14.08 -11.44
C GLU A 176 9.27 13.45 -11.67
N VAL A 177 8.46 13.40 -10.61
CA VAL A 177 7.14 12.79 -10.58
C VAL A 177 6.12 13.88 -10.30
N SER A 178 5.08 13.98 -11.11
CA SER A 178 3.93 14.85 -10.90
C SER A 178 2.71 13.98 -10.62
N LEU A 179 2.02 14.29 -9.53
CA LEU A 179 0.81 13.62 -9.07
C LEU A 179 -0.35 14.60 -9.16
N GLU A 180 -1.46 14.19 -9.77
CA GLU A 180 -2.68 14.97 -9.86
C GLU A 180 -3.89 14.10 -9.50
N ARG A 181 -4.66 14.54 -8.50
CA ARG A 181 -5.92 13.92 -8.13
C ARG A 181 -7.01 14.43 -9.06
N GLU A 182 -7.74 13.52 -9.69
CA GLU A 182 -8.87 13.88 -10.56
C GLU A 182 -10.07 14.44 -9.77
N ASP A 183 -10.29 13.93 -8.55
CA ASP A 183 -11.41 14.33 -7.69
C ASP A 183 -11.11 15.54 -6.79
N ASP A 184 -12.06 16.47 -6.69
CA ASP A 184 -11.94 17.67 -5.83
C ASP A 184 -12.18 17.39 -4.32
N ILE A 185 -12.57 16.16 -3.92
CA ILE A 185 -13.01 15.85 -2.55
C ILE A 185 -11.91 15.15 -1.74
N ALA A 186 -10.97 15.93 -1.20
CA ALA A 186 -10.04 15.45 -0.17
C ALA A 186 -10.70 15.37 1.22
N GLY A 187 -10.26 14.44 2.06
CA GLY A 187 -10.70 14.27 3.44
C GLY A 187 -10.42 12.85 3.93
N PRO A 188 -10.81 12.51 5.17
CA PRO A 188 -10.20 11.39 5.87
C PRO A 188 -10.52 10.06 5.19
N VAL A 189 -9.58 9.13 5.32
CA VAL A 189 -9.70 7.75 4.87
C VAL A 189 -10.97 7.12 5.42
N ILE A 190 -11.76 6.49 4.56
CA ILE A 190 -12.91 5.69 4.98
C ILE A 190 -12.40 4.29 5.31
N ALA A 191 -12.25 4.02 6.61
CA ALA A 191 -11.79 2.75 7.15
C ALA A 191 -12.64 2.38 8.39
N PRO A 192 -13.86 1.85 8.21
CA PRO A 192 -14.83 1.67 9.30
C PRO A 192 -14.37 0.69 10.39
N PHE A 193 -13.42 -0.19 10.08
CA PHE A 193 -12.85 -1.15 11.03
C PHE A 193 -11.62 -0.62 11.76
N PHE A 194 -11.11 0.56 11.40
CA PHE A 194 -9.95 1.16 12.04
C PHE A 194 -10.39 2.17 13.12
N PRO A 195 -9.81 2.14 14.35
CA PRO A 195 -10.34 2.89 15.49
C PRO A 195 -10.09 4.40 15.44
N GLN A 196 -9.19 4.86 14.57
CA GLN A 196 -8.77 6.26 14.50
C GLN A 196 -9.06 6.85 13.13
N LYS A 197 -9.38 8.14 13.08
CA LYS A 197 -9.41 8.87 11.82
C LYS A 197 -7.98 8.99 11.28
N ARG A 198 -7.82 8.83 9.97
CA ARG A 198 -6.55 8.91 9.27
C ARG A 198 -6.68 9.77 8.03
N GLU A 199 -5.60 10.46 7.71
CA GLU A 199 -5.39 11.09 6.41
C GLU A 199 -4.61 10.13 5.50
N GLU A 200 -4.78 10.31 4.19
CA GLU A 200 -4.05 9.55 3.17
C GLU A 200 -2.56 9.90 3.19
N GLY A 201 -1.72 8.88 3.27
CA GLY A 201 -0.29 8.97 3.02
C GLY A 201 0.12 8.15 1.81
N TRP A 202 1.15 8.61 1.12
CA TRP A 202 1.69 7.95 -0.07
C TRP A 202 3.20 7.78 0.02
N TRP A 203 3.72 6.75 -0.62
CA TRP A 203 5.13 6.60 -0.93
C TRP A 203 5.34 6.60 -2.44
N VAL A 204 6.37 7.34 -2.88
CA VAL A 204 6.92 7.26 -4.22
C VAL A 204 8.27 6.56 -4.08
N VAL A 205 8.47 5.44 -4.76
CA VAL A 205 9.65 4.57 -4.59
C VAL A 205 10.25 4.26 -5.96
N ILE A 206 11.57 4.31 -6.08
CA ILE A 206 12.28 3.77 -7.24
C ILE A 206 13.06 2.55 -6.76
N GLY A 207 12.95 1.44 -7.48
CA GLY A 207 13.68 0.22 -7.18
C GLY A 207 14.09 -0.56 -8.43
N ASP A 208 15.05 -1.46 -8.25
CA ASP A 208 15.38 -2.52 -9.19
C ASP A 208 14.80 -3.85 -8.69
N PRO A 209 13.73 -4.36 -9.33
CA PRO A 209 13.12 -5.63 -8.95
C PRO A 209 14.04 -6.84 -9.18
N LYS A 210 14.97 -6.77 -10.13
CA LYS A 210 15.86 -7.89 -10.47
C LYS A 210 16.86 -8.17 -9.35
N THR A 211 17.38 -7.10 -8.73
CA THR A 211 18.33 -7.19 -7.62
C THR A 211 17.67 -7.03 -6.25
N ASN A 212 16.35 -6.83 -6.21
CA ASN A 212 15.59 -6.55 -5.00
C ASN A 212 16.14 -5.33 -4.23
N THR A 213 16.56 -4.30 -4.97
CA THR A 213 17.21 -3.11 -4.41
C THR A 213 16.27 -1.91 -4.46
N LEU A 214 16.05 -1.29 -3.31
CA LEU A 214 15.38 0.00 -3.20
C LEU A 214 16.42 1.10 -3.43
N LEU A 215 16.18 1.96 -4.41
CA LEU A 215 17.12 2.99 -4.87
C LEU A 215 16.80 4.37 -4.30
N SER A 216 15.52 4.72 -4.24
CA SER A 216 15.06 6.01 -3.72
C SER A 216 13.65 5.89 -3.18
N ILE A 217 13.30 6.68 -2.16
CA ILE A 217 11.97 6.71 -1.56
C ILE A 217 11.64 8.12 -1.07
N LYS A 218 10.40 8.56 -1.28
CA LYS A 218 9.85 9.77 -0.68
C LYS A 218 8.43 9.53 -0.17
N ARG A 219 8.13 10.08 1.00
CA ARG A 219 6.77 10.14 1.55
C ARG A 219 6.08 11.41 1.06
N VAL A 220 4.81 11.28 0.66
CA VAL A 220 4.02 12.35 0.05
C VAL A 220 2.67 12.41 0.74
N SER A 221 2.19 13.63 0.99
CA SER A 221 0.78 13.89 1.31
C SER A 221 0.18 14.62 0.12
N LEU A 222 -0.87 14.05 -0.47
CA LEU A 222 -1.48 14.54 -1.70
C LEU A 222 -2.87 15.08 -1.41
N ALA A 223 -3.00 16.41 -1.42
CA ALA A 223 -4.30 17.07 -1.41
C ALA A 223 -4.93 17.03 -2.82
N ARG A 224 -4.42 17.86 -3.74
CA ARG A 224 -4.85 17.90 -5.15
C ARG A 224 -3.70 17.57 -6.10
N THR A 225 -2.60 18.32 -6.01
CA THR A 225 -1.39 18.10 -6.83
C THR A 225 -0.16 18.02 -5.97
N ALA A 226 0.84 17.23 -6.38
CA ALA A 226 2.16 17.22 -5.76
C ALA A 226 3.25 17.00 -6.81
N LYS A 227 4.41 17.64 -6.62
CA LYS A 227 5.62 17.38 -7.39
C LYS A 227 6.69 16.80 -6.49
N VAL A 228 7.29 15.69 -6.91
CA VAL A 228 8.20 14.89 -6.11
C VAL A 228 9.42 14.57 -6.96
N ARG A 229 10.59 14.98 -6.49
CA ARG A 229 11.86 14.70 -7.16
C ARG A 229 12.58 13.58 -6.42
N LEU A 230 12.89 12.48 -7.09
CA LEU A 230 13.69 11.37 -6.56
C LEU A 230 15.02 11.32 -7.27
N ASP A 231 16.07 10.94 -6.55
CA ASP A 231 17.39 10.75 -7.11
C ASP A 231 18.03 9.48 -6.56
N PHE A 232 18.87 8.86 -7.38
CA PHE A 232 19.67 7.68 -7.05
C PHE A 232 20.93 7.66 -7.93
N VAL A 233 21.91 6.80 -7.61
CA VAL A 233 23.14 6.66 -8.39
C VAL A 233 23.17 5.30 -9.07
N CYS A 234 23.38 5.27 -10.38
CA CYS A 234 23.68 4.05 -11.11
C CYS A 234 25.20 3.89 -11.28
N GLY A 235 25.76 2.82 -10.71
CA GLY A 235 27.21 2.60 -10.67
C GLY A 235 27.81 2.01 -11.94
N ALA A 236 27.00 1.38 -12.80
CA ALA A 236 27.48 0.68 -13.99
C ALA A 236 26.94 1.35 -15.27
N PRO A 237 27.77 1.50 -16.32
CA PRO A 237 27.26 1.89 -17.63
C PRO A 237 26.40 0.79 -18.25
N GLY A 238 25.62 1.16 -19.26
CA GLY A 238 24.73 0.28 -20.00
C GLY A 238 23.25 0.59 -19.76
N ARG A 239 22.41 -0.33 -20.26
CA ARG A 239 20.96 -0.24 -20.20
C ARG A 239 20.45 -0.86 -18.90
N HIS A 240 19.82 -0.04 -18.06
CA HIS A 240 19.23 -0.47 -16.80
C HIS A 240 17.72 -0.29 -16.82
N THR A 241 16.98 -1.21 -16.21
CA THR A 241 15.51 -1.14 -16.12
C THR A 241 15.11 -1.06 -14.67
N TYR A 242 14.37 -0.02 -14.32
CA TYR A 242 13.88 0.25 -12.97
C TYR A 242 12.36 0.29 -12.96
N THR A 243 11.80 0.22 -11.75
CA THR A 243 10.37 0.40 -11.53
C THR A 243 10.16 1.56 -10.57
N LEU A 244 9.28 2.48 -10.97
CA LEU A 244 8.70 3.51 -10.11
C LEU A 244 7.40 2.95 -9.51
N TYR A 245 7.29 2.96 -8.19
CA TYR A 245 6.11 2.55 -7.44
C TYR A 245 5.46 3.77 -6.79
N PHE A 246 4.14 3.83 -6.85
CA PHE A 246 3.32 4.76 -6.11
C PHE A 246 2.38 3.96 -5.20
N MET A 247 2.62 4.04 -3.90
CA MET A 247 2.01 3.13 -2.91
C MET A 247 1.19 3.91 -1.89
N SER A 248 -0.06 3.51 -1.67
CA SER A 248 -0.90 4.06 -0.59
C SER A 248 -0.50 3.49 0.78
N ASP A 249 -0.77 4.22 1.86
CA ASP A 249 -0.68 3.71 3.23
C ASP A 249 -2.04 3.31 3.85
N ALA A 250 -3.10 3.36 3.04
CA ALA A 250 -4.48 3.31 3.52
C ALA A 250 -5.43 2.48 2.65
N TYR A 251 -5.29 2.46 1.32
CA TYR A 251 -6.20 1.76 0.42
C TYR A 251 -5.45 0.69 -0.38
N LEU A 252 -6.08 -0.48 -0.56
CA LEU A 252 -5.55 -1.53 -1.44
C LEU A 252 -6.12 -1.35 -2.85
N GLY A 253 -5.32 -1.63 -3.87
CA GLY A 253 -5.72 -1.56 -5.28
C GLY A 253 -5.58 -0.17 -5.92
N ALA A 254 -5.06 0.81 -5.18
CA ALA A 254 -4.73 2.15 -5.69
C ALA A 254 -3.23 2.31 -6.00
N ASP A 255 -2.45 1.25 -5.81
CA ASP A 255 -1.01 1.25 -6.06
C ASP A 255 -0.71 1.19 -7.56
N GLN A 256 0.33 1.89 -7.99
CA GLN A 256 0.70 1.97 -9.41
C GLN A 256 2.19 1.65 -9.60
N GLU A 257 2.50 0.97 -10.70
CA GLU A 257 3.87 0.60 -11.07
C GLU A 257 4.20 1.00 -12.51
N TYR A 258 5.29 1.73 -12.68
CA TYR A 258 5.78 2.18 -13.99
C TYR A 258 7.20 1.72 -14.21
N ARG A 259 7.40 0.86 -15.22
CA ARG A 259 8.74 0.44 -15.64
C ARG A 259 9.35 1.49 -16.57
N PHE A 260 10.58 1.87 -16.28
CA PHE A 260 11.36 2.77 -17.14
C PHE A 260 12.77 2.25 -17.35
N THR A 261 13.40 2.69 -18.43
CA THR A 261 14.77 2.32 -18.77
C THR A 261 15.66 3.55 -18.71
N ALA A 262 16.88 3.39 -18.19
CA ALA A 262 17.91 4.41 -18.23
C ALA A 262 19.12 3.88 -19.01
N GLU A 263 19.52 4.58 -20.06
CA GLU A 263 20.75 4.33 -20.81
C GLU A 263 21.88 5.15 -20.20
N VAL A 264 22.73 4.49 -19.41
CA VAL A 264 23.79 5.14 -18.63
C VAL A 264 25.12 5.00 -19.38
N ALA A 265 25.76 6.10 -19.78
CA ALA A 265 27.07 6.01 -20.40
C ALA A 265 28.19 5.85 -19.36
N GLU A 266 29.40 5.53 -19.84
CA GLU A 266 30.59 5.41 -19.00
C GLU A 266 30.83 6.67 -18.16
N ALA A 267 31.46 6.48 -16.99
CA ALA A 267 31.91 7.61 -16.19
C ALA A 267 32.87 8.45 -17.05
N ALA A 268 32.75 9.78 -16.96
CA ALA A 268 33.75 10.63 -17.58
C ALA A 268 35.11 10.30 -16.95
N SER A 269 36.10 9.95 -17.77
CA SER A 269 37.48 9.94 -17.29
C SER A 269 37.79 11.37 -16.87
N ASP A 270 38.08 11.60 -15.60
CA ASP A 270 38.78 12.81 -15.17
C ASP A 270 40.18 12.72 -15.80
N SER A 271 40.30 13.08 -17.08
CA SER A 271 41.58 13.40 -17.68
C SER A 271 42.03 14.66 -16.95
N SER A 272 42.95 14.45 -16.02
CA SER A 272 43.74 15.47 -15.34
C SER A 272 44.45 16.34 -16.39
N ASP A 273 43.76 17.35 -16.90
CA ASP A 273 44.39 18.54 -17.46
C ASP A 273 44.78 19.41 -16.28
N SER A 274 46.04 19.28 -15.85
CA SER A 274 46.82 20.34 -15.20
C SER A 274 48.29 19.93 -15.27
N GLU A 275 48.94 20.52 -16.27
CA GLU A 275 50.39 20.60 -16.50
C GLU A 275 51.19 21.10 -15.28
#